data_AF-A0A1W6CMA0-F1
#
_entry.id   AF-A0A1W6CMA0-F1
#
_cell.length_a   1.000
_cell.length_b   1.000
_cell.length_c   1.000
_cell.angle_alpha   90.00
_cell.angle_beta   90.00
_cell.angle_gamma   90.00
#
_symmetry.space_group_name_H-M   'P 1'
#
loop_
_entity.id
_entity.type
_entity.pdbx_description
1 polymer ?
#
loop_
_entity_poly.entity_id
_entity_poly.type
_entity_poly.pdbx_seq_one_letter_code
_entity_poly.pdbx_strand_id
1 'polypeptide(L)'
;MGQYHVIVAPNLRRFLKPHRLGTGLKAWEQLANPLLASGLVAMLAADPGEAPADLPGFAGRGSWAGQRILAIGDYAEDRDIPGWDGPPLSQLYGLCDDAEEPKADDFSSYLPSERARMLVEARSRWTELSAVGYLTDASGDAAPIIEFVRNGRFAGTGWLDFIPVRYARGRWSLGGDQKDKEWVLRMGHPREAWARHVEGAPAPVFDPAAVANGPSRLIANLDRWEYLDPTVFGEAPTLAGIMRGDEGSAAALISMLYHPTARGGGDLSSNELAGAWRNCRICLTTDAPSQDGLPSTDTVRAAFADISKPAKDFVAKELV
;
A
#
# COMPACT_ATOMS: atom_id res chain seq x y z
N MET A 1 11.39 20.12 -3.71
CA MET A 1 10.84 19.10 -2.80
C MET A 1 9.74 18.34 -3.54
N GLY A 2 9.55 17.07 -3.21
CA GLY A 2 8.51 16.24 -3.82
C GLY A 2 7.25 16.19 -2.98
N GLN A 3 6.12 15.85 -3.60
CA GLN A 3 4.86 15.64 -2.88
C GLN A 3 4.88 14.26 -2.22
N TYR A 4 4.44 14.18 -0.97
CA TYR A 4 4.37 12.94 -0.20
C TYR A 4 2.97 12.40 -0.21
N HIS A 5 2.84 11.08 -0.33
CA HIS A 5 1.57 10.40 -0.50
C HIS A 5 1.37 9.27 0.51
N VAL A 6 0.12 9.06 0.91
CA VAL A 6 -0.34 7.92 1.70
C VAL A 6 -1.59 7.33 1.07
N ILE A 7 -1.76 6.00 1.18
CA ILE A 7 -2.95 5.32 0.69
C ILE A 7 -3.99 5.28 1.81
N VAL A 8 -5.19 5.77 1.56
CA VAL A 8 -6.27 5.87 2.55
C VAL A 8 -7.52 5.16 2.08
N ALA A 9 -8.21 4.53 3.03
CA ALA A 9 -9.59 4.05 2.93
C ALA A 9 -10.46 4.94 3.84
N PRO A 10 -10.94 6.10 3.33
CA PRO A 10 -11.56 7.14 4.17
C PRO A 10 -12.81 6.65 4.90
N ASN A 11 -13.62 5.80 4.26
CA ASN A 11 -14.84 5.25 4.88
C ASN A 11 -14.54 4.35 6.07
N LEU A 12 -13.40 3.63 6.02
CA LEU A 12 -12.93 2.82 7.14
C LEU A 12 -12.18 3.64 8.19
N ARG A 13 -11.83 4.89 7.86
CA ARG A 13 -10.90 5.72 8.61
C ARG A 13 -9.54 5.05 8.82
N ARG A 14 -9.02 4.39 7.78
CA ARG A 14 -7.73 3.67 7.82
C ARG A 14 -6.78 4.13 6.74
N PHE A 15 -5.48 3.93 6.94
CA PHE A 15 -4.46 4.25 5.94
C PHE A 15 -3.30 3.25 5.97
N LEU A 16 -2.49 3.23 4.91
CA LEU A 16 -1.21 2.53 4.87
C LEU A 16 -0.08 3.56 4.89
N LYS A 17 0.81 3.46 5.89
CA LYS A 17 2.02 4.28 6.03
C LYS A 17 3.17 3.67 5.22
N PRO A 18 3.63 4.30 4.11
CA PRO A 18 4.62 3.70 3.20
C PRO A 18 5.94 3.32 3.87
N HIS A 19 6.45 4.15 4.79
CA HIS A 19 7.70 3.87 5.49
C HIS A 19 7.64 2.68 6.44
N ARG A 20 6.46 2.35 6.97
CA ARG A 20 6.25 1.12 7.76
C ARG A 20 6.15 -0.12 6.86
N LEU A 21 6.07 0.07 5.54
CA LEU A 21 6.09 -1.00 4.53
C LEU A 21 7.35 -0.92 3.65
N GLY A 22 8.38 -0.21 4.12
CA GLY A 22 9.68 -0.10 3.45
C GLY A 22 9.67 0.56 2.08
N THR A 23 8.73 1.48 1.88
CA THR A 23 8.56 2.23 0.65
C THR A 23 8.73 3.73 0.91
N GLY A 24 9.14 4.48 -0.13
CA GLY A 24 9.22 5.93 -0.09
C GLY A 24 7.86 6.64 -0.02
N LEU A 25 7.90 7.96 0.18
CA LEU A 25 6.67 8.76 0.26
C LEU A 25 6.28 9.38 -1.08
N LYS A 26 7.18 9.48 -2.05
CA LYS A 26 6.83 10.05 -3.35
C LYS A 26 6.14 9.00 -4.22
N ALA A 27 5.25 9.43 -5.12
CA ALA A 27 4.49 8.53 -5.97
C ALA A 27 5.41 7.61 -6.80
N TRP A 28 6.48 8.16 -7.37
CA TRP A 28 7.47 7.37 -8.11
C TRP A 28 8.21 6.36 -7.23
N GLU A 29 8.58 6.73 -5.99
CA GLU A 29 9.23 5.81 -5.04
C GLU A 29 8.28 4.67 -4.62
N GLN A 30 6.99 4.96 -4.56
CA GLN A 30 5.93 3.98 -4.28
C GLN A 30 5.63 3.09 -5.48
N LEU A 31 5.76 3.61 -6.70
CA LEU A 31 5.61 2.83 -7.92
C LEU A 31 6.80 1.89 -8.15
N ALA A 32 8.02 2.39 -7.96
CA ALA A 32 9.27 1.65 -8.16
C ALA A 32 9.56 0.62 -7.07
N ASN A 33 8.74 0.56 -6.01
CA ASN A 33 8.88 -0.40 -4.92
C ASN A 33 7.53 -1.09 -4.66
N PRO A 34 7.44 -2.41 -4.89
CA PRO A 34 6.16 -3.09 -4.94
C PRO A 34 5.50 -3.30 -3.58
N LEU A 35 6.20 -3.06 -2.46
CA LEU A 35 5.75 -3.51 -1.13
C LEU A 35 4.43 -2.84 -0.70
N LEU A 36 4.28 -1.53 -0.91
CA LEU A 36 3.03 -0.82 -0.62
C LEU A 36 1.88 -1.33 -1.49
N ALA A 37 2.12 -1.52 -2.79
CA ALA A 37 1.15 -2.08 -3.73
C ALA A 37 0.73 -3.51 -3.34
N SER A 38 1.68 -4.37 -2.95
CA SER A 38 1.40 -5.70 -2.43
C SER A 38 0.50 -5.66 -1.19
N GLY A 39 0.81 -4.77 -0.25
CA GLY A 39 0.01 -4.56 0.95
C GLY A 39 -1.41 -4.15 0.62
N LEU A 40 -1.59 -3.17 -0.26
CA LEU A 40 -2.91 -2.71 -0.70
C LEU A 40 -3.73 -3.86 -1.33
N VAL A 41 -3.14 -4.63 -2.24
CA VAL A 41 -3.84 -5.77 -2.88
C VAL A 41 -4.29 -6.81 -1.85
N ALA A 42 -3.48 -7.10 -0.83
CA ALA A 42 -3.87 -8.00 0.26
C ALA A 42 -5.08 -7.48 1.04
N MET A 43 -5.13 -6.18 1.30
CA MET A 43 -6.27 -5.56 1.99
C MET A 43 -7.54 -5.57 1.12
N LEU A 44 -7.41 -5.57 -0.22
CA LEU A 44 -8.52 -5.56 -1.17
C LEU A 44 -9.08 -6.95 -1.52
N ALA A 45 -8.44 -8.04 -1.09
CA ALA A 45 -8.81 -9.42 -1.42
C ALA A 45 -10.18 -9.83 -0.88
N ALA A 46 -11.20 -9.83 -1.73
CA ALA A 46 -12.54 -10.32 -1.39
C ALA A 46 -12.50 -11.84 -1.16
N ASP A 47 -13.23 -12.28 -0.12
CA ASP A 47 -13.37 -13.67 0.34
C ASP A 47 -12.10 -14.49 0.06
N PRO A 48 -11.04 -14.24 0.83
CA PRO A 48 -9.70 -14.61 0.46
C PRO A 48 -9.41 -16.12 0.53
N GLY A 49 -10.42 -16.99 0.62
CA GLY A 49 -10.30 -18.45 0.52
C GLY A 49 -9.32 -19.14 1.49
N GLU A 50 -9.15 -20.44 1.28
CA GLU A 50 -8.31 -21.34 2.09
C GLU A 50 -7.11 -21.90 1.32
N ALA A 51 -6.98 -21.57 0.03
CA ALA A 51 -5.84 -22.02 -0.75
C ALA A 51 -4.54 -21.36 -0.24
N PRO A 52 -3.36 -21.98 -0.42
CA PRO A 52 -2.11 -21.37 0.03
C PRO A 52 -1.85 -19.97 -0.57
N ALA A 53 -2.13 -19.76 -1.87
CA ALA A 53 -1.94 -18.45 -2.53
C ALA A 53 -2.90 -17.37 -2.04
N ASP A 54 -3.93 -17.80 -1.31
CA ASP A 54 -5.02 -17.01 -0.78
C ASP A 54 -4.68 -16.48 0.62
N LEU A 55 -3.62 -17.00 1.24
CA LEU A 55 -3.02 -16.50 2.49
C LEU A 55 -3.94 -16.60 3.72
N PRO A 56 -4.50 -17.79 4.03
CA PRO A 56 -5.33 -17.97 5.23
C PRO A 56 -4.53 -17.67 6.50
N GLY A 57 -5.22 -17.12 7.51
CA GLY A 57 -4.67 -16.87 8.84
C GLY A 57 -4.18 -15.45 9.12
N PHE A 58 -4.03 -14.60 8.11
CA PHE A 58 -3.62 -13.21 8.32
C PHE A 58 -4.81 -12.28 8.65
N ALA A 59 -4.66 -11.53 9.74
CA ALA A 59 -5.59 -10.46 10.10
C ALA A 59 -5.55 -9.32 9.07
N GLY A 60 -6.69 -8.64 8.87
CA GLY A 60 -6.81 -7.47 7.98
C GLY A 60 -6.86 -7.76 6.48
N ARG A 61 -6.48 -8.97 6.03
CA ARG A 61 -6.69 -9.46 4.66
C ARG A 61 -8.16 -9.27 4.24
N GLY A 62 -8.39 -8.65 3.08
CA GLY A 62 -9.73 -8.39 2.56
C GLY A 62 -10.55 -7.31 3.29
N SER A 63 -10.04 -6.73 4.38
CA SER A 63 -10.81 -5.76 5.18
C SER A 63 -11.13 -4.45 4.45
N TRP A 64 -10.50 -4.19 3.29
CA TRP A 64 -10.74 -3.02 2.45
C TRP A 64 -11.46 -3.37 1.15
N ALA A 65 -11.88 -4.62 0.93
CA ALA A 65 -12.58 -5.02 -0.28
C ALA A 65 -13.88 -4.22 -0.47
N GLY A 66 -14.06 -3.64 -1.66
CA GLY A 66 -15.22 -2.82 -2.02
C GLY A 66 -15.21 -1.41 -1.43
N GLN A 67 -14.16 -1.01 -0.70
CA GLN A 67 -14.05 0.31 -0.10
C GLN A 67 -13.52 1.34 -1.10
N ARG A 68 -13.82 2.62 -0.83
CA ARG A 68 -13.21 3.73 -1.58
C ARG A 68 -11.74 3.83 -1.22
N ILE A 69 -10.86 3.89 -2.23
CA ILE A 69 -9.42 4.00 -2.04
C ILE A 69 -8.88 5.26 -2.69
N LEU A 70 -7.91 5.90 -2.04
CA LEU A 70 -7.34 7.18 -2.45
C LEU A 70 -5.84 7.19 -2.13
N ALA A 71 -5.00 7.63 -3.07
CA ALA A 71 -3.68 8.16 -2.72
C ALA A 71 -3.85 9.67 -2.45
N ILE A 72 -3.61 10.08 -1.22
CA ILE A 72 -3.72 11.49 -0.82
C ILE A 72 -2.32 12.05 -0.57
N GLY A 73 -2.04 13.20 -1.16
CA GLY A 73 -0.78 13.88 -0.98
C GLY A 73 -0.85 15.02 0.04
N ASP A 74 0.31 15.45 0.54
CA ASP A 74 0.42 16.58 1.47
C ASP A 74 0.06 17.94 0.85
N TYR A 75 -0.01 18.04 -0.48
CA TYR A 75 -0.51 19.20 -1.23
C TYR A 75 -1.95 19.03 -1.75
N ALA A 76 -2.73 18.15 -1.13
CA ALA A 76 -4.13 18.00 -1.51
C ALA A 76 -4.92 19.27 -1.20
N GLU A 77 -5.89 19.58 -2.07
CA GLU A 77 -6.85 20.65 -1.88
C GLU A 77 -8.27 20.06 -1.80
N ASP A 78 -9.17 20.70 -1.06
CA ASP A 78 -10.54 20.19 -0.85
C ASP A 78 -11.37 20.08 -2.13
N ARG A 79 -10.95 20.78 -3.19
CA ARG A 79 -11.57 20.74 -4.52
C ARG A 79 -11.02 19.65 -5.44
N ASP A 80 -10.02 18.88 -5.00
CA ASP A 80 -9.35 17.88 -5.85
C ASP A 80 -10.25 16.72 -6.27
N ILE A 81 -11.31 16.46 -5.50
CA ILE A 81 -12.32 15.44 -5.81
C ILE A 81 -13.68 16.14 -5.80
N PRO A 82 -14.28 16.39 -6.98
CA PRO A 82 -15.59 17.01 -7.06
C PRO A 82 -16.64 16.19 -6.31
N GLY A 83 -17.48 16.88 -5.51
CA GLY A 83 -18.56 16.23 -4.75
C GLY A 83 -18.09 15.39 -3.56
N TRP A 84 -16.85 15.56 -3.11
CA TRP A 84 -16.33 14.89 -1.93
C TRP A 84 -17.15 15.21 -0.67
N ASP A 85 -17.54 14.17 0.06
CA ASP A 85 -18.39 14.21 1.25
C ASP A 85 -17.71 13.71 2.53
N GLY A 86 -16.42 13.37 2.46
CA GLY A 86 -15.61 12.99 3.63
C GLY A 86 -14.88 14.16 4.30
N PRO A 87 -13.91 13.87 5.20
CA PRO A 87 -13.08 14.90 5.83
C PRO A 87 -12.34 15.77 4.81
N PRO A 88 -12.05 17.07 5.08
CA PRO A 88 -11.35 17.93 4.15
C PRO A 88 -10.10 17.26 3.54
N LEU A 89 -10.02 17.18 2.21
CA LEU A 89 -8.93 16.46 1.51
C LEU A 89 -7.57 17.05 1.87
N SER A 90 -7.50 18.37 2.03
CA SER A 90 -6.32 19.10 2.47
C SER A 90 -5.82 18.69 3.86
N GLN A 91 -6.69 18.10 4.69
CA GLN A 91 -6.35 17.64 6.03
C GLN A 91 -6.04 16.14 6.10
N LEU A 92 -6.57 15.32 5.16
CA LEU A 92 -6.46 13.85 5.20
C LEU A 92 -5.02 13.34 5.35
N TYR A 93 -4.05 13.96 4.66
CA TYR A 93 -2.64 13.57 4.83
C TYR A 93 -2.16 13.78 6.28
N GLY A 94 -2.51 14.92 6.88
CA GLY A 94 -2.18 15.23 8.28
C GLY A 94 -2.90 14.33 9.29
N LEU A 95 -4.10 13.82 8.94
CA LEU A 95 -4.84 12.86 9.76
C LEU A 95 -4.20 11.45 9.77
N CYS A 96 -3.26 11.18 8.85
CA CYS A 96 -2.50 9.93 8.79
C CYS A 96 -1.18 9.99 9.59
N ASP A 97 -0.87 11.11 10.22
CA ASP A 97 0.27 11.17 11.12
C ASP A 97 -0.18 10.88 12.55
N ASP A 98 0.54 9.99 13.23
CA ASP A 98 0.31 9.62 14.64
C ASP A 98 0.81 10.77 15.55
N ALA A 99 0.47 12.02 15.19
CA ALA A 99 1.06 13.20 15.79
C ALA A 99 0.51 13.40 17.20
N GLU A 100 1.38 13.20 18.20
CA GLU A 100 1.17 13.74 19.53
C GLU A 100 0.97 15.26 19.46
N GLU A 101 0.37 15.84 20.51
CA GLU A 101 0.31 17.30 20.62
C GLU A 101 1.74 17.87 20.50
N PRO A 102 1.99 18.79 19.55
CA PRO A 102 3.32 19.33 19.34
C PRO A 102 3.81 20.02 20.61
N LYS A 103 5.00 19.63 21.05
CA LYS A 103 5.68 20.14 22.24
C LYS A 103 6.67 21.22 21.82
N ALA A 104 6.95 22.15 22.73
CA ALA A 104 7.92 23.20 22.43
C ALA A 104 9.29 22.63 22.03
N ASP A 105 9.69 21.49 22.59
CA ASP A 105 10.98 20.85 22.35
C ASP A 105 11.13 20.30 20.94
N ASP A 106 10.03 20.02 20.22
CA ASP A 106 10.04 19.61 18.82
C ASP A 106 10.62 20.72 17.90
N PHE A 107 10.67 21.95 18.40
CA PHE A 107 11.12 23.14 17.69
C PHE A 107 12.37 23.77 18.34
N SER A 108 13.13 23.00 19.13
CA SER A 108 14.29 23.52 19.87
C SER A 108 15.44 24.03 19.00
N SER A 109 15.48 23.64 17.72
CA SER A 109 16.48 24.07 16.73
C SER A 109 16.22 25.45 16.11
N TYR A 110 15.03 26.03 16.34
CA TYR A 110 14.62 27.31 15.75
C TYR A 110 14.89 28.50 16.69
N LEU A 111 14.95 29.70 16.12
CA LEU A 111 15.05 30.92 16.92
C LEU A 111 13.81 31.06 17.84
N PRO A 112 13.91 31.66 19.03
CA PRO A 112 12.80 31.73 19.98
C PRO A 112 11.49 32.31 19.40
N SER A 113 11.60 33.32 18.53
CA SER A 113 10.44 33.93 17.85
C SER A 113 9.80 33.00 16.82
N GLU A 114 10.62 32.25 16.07
CA GLU A 114 10.16 31.26 15.10
C GLU A 114 9.55 30.05 15.80
N ARG A 115 10.20 29.57 16.87
CA ARG A 115 9.71 28.50 17.75
C ARG A 115 8.31 28.80 18.27
N ALA A 116 8.08 30.00 18.79
CA ALA A 116 6.77 30.40 19.31
C ALA A 116 5.70 30.40 18.22
N ARG A 117 6.01 30.96 17.04
CA ARG A 117 5.09 30.97 15.89
C ARG A 117 4.76 29.55 15.42
N MET A 118 5.78 28.73 15.18
CA MET A 118 5.62 27.36 14.68
C MET A 118 4.86 26.49 15.68
N LEU A 119 5.09 26.65 16.99
CA LEU A 119 4.35 25.92 18.01
C LEU A 119 2.86 26.31 18.04
N VAL A 120 2.53 27.60 17.88
CA VAL A 120 1.13 28.06 17.78
C VAL A 120 0.46 27.49 16.53
N GLU A 121 1.12 27.57 15.37
CA GLU A 121 0.62 27.02 14.12
C GLU A 121 0.41 25.50 14.21
N ALA A 122 1.39 24.77 14.74
CA ALA A 122 1.33 23.32 14.90
C ALA A 122 0.22 22.90 15.88
N ARG A 123 0.04 23.61 17.01
CA ARG A 123 -1.04 23.33 17.96
C ARG A 123 -2.42 23.66 17.40
N SER A 124 -2.56 24.74 16.62
CA SER A 124 -3.81 25.05 15.91
C SER A 124 -4.17 23.90 14.97
N ARG A 125 -3.22 23.48 14.14
CA ARG A 125 -3.39 22.35 13.23
C ARG A 125 -3.72 21.05 13.95
N TRP A 126 -3.01 20.73 15.04
CA TRP A 126 -3.28 19.55 15.85
C TRP A 126 -4.69 19.57 16.44
N THR A 127 -5.16 20.72 16.91
CA THR A 127 -6.52 20.90 17.46
C THR A 127 -7.58 20.66 16.37
N GLU A 128 -7.38 21.23 15.18
CA GLU A 128 -8.26 21.01 14.02
C GLU A 128 -8.33 19.54 13.61
N LEU A 129 -7.17 18.88 13.47
CA LEU A 129 -7.09 17.46 13.10
C LEU A 129 -7.71 16.55 14.17
N SER A 130 -7.46 16.84 15.45
CA SER A 130 -8.02 16.09 16.58
C SER A 130 -9.54 16.17 16.62
N ALA A 131 -10.13 17.32 16.22
CA ALA A 131 -11.59 17.48 16.16
C ALA A 131 -12.24 16.60 15.08
N VAL A 132 -11.53 16.36 13.97
CA VAL A 132 -11.97 15.45 12.89
C VAL A 132 -11.70 13.97 13.24
N GLY A 133 -10.76 13.76 14.16
CA GLY A 133 -10.26 12.46 14.60
C GLY A 133 -9.23 11.90 13.63
N TYR A 134 -8.21 11.26 14.16
CA TYR A 134 -7.16 10.62 13.36
C TYR A 134 -7.68 9.38 12.61
N LEU A 135 -6.93 9.02 11.57
CA LEU A 135 -7.09 7.75 10.86
C LEU A 135 -6.23 6.69 11.57
N THR A 136 -6.64 5.42 11.48
CA THR A 136 -5.90 4.30 12.08
C THR A 136 -4.92 3.72 11.06
N ASP A 137 -3.65 3.63 11.43
CA ASP A 137 -2.65 2.96 10.60
C ASP A 137 -2.94 1.45 10.47
N ALA A 138 -3.07 0.98 9.23
CA ALA A 138 -3.29 -0.41 8.87
C ALA A 138 -2.02 -1.11 8.35
N SER A 139 -0.87 -0.44 8.32
CA SER A 139 0.40 -1.05 7.92
C SER A 139 0.79 -2.25 8.78
N GLY A 140 0.35 -2.29 10.05
CA GLY A 140 0.52 -3.45 10.93
C GLY A 140 -0.23 -4.71 10.47
N ASP A 141 -1.35 -4.55 9.76
CA ASP A 141 -2.10 -5.67 9.17
C ASP A 141 -1.44 -6.13 7.87
N ALA A 142 -0.98 -5.18 7.03
CA ALA A 142 -0.40 -5.48 5.73
C ALA A 142 1.03 -6.05 5.82
N ALA A 143 1.84 -5.56 6.77
CA ALA A 143 3.26 -5.93 6.89
C ALA A 143 3.49 -7.44 7.05
N PRO A 144 2.81 -8.17 7.97
CA PRO A 144 2.97 -9.61 8.10
C PRO A 144 2.67 -10.36 6.79
N ILE A 145 1.63 -9.93 6.06
CA ILE A 145 1.25 -10.57 4.78
C ILE A 145 2.38 -10.40 3.76
N ILE A 146 2.93 -9.19 3.64
CA ILE A 146 4.05 -8.88 2.73
C ILE A 146 5.29 -9.70 3.12
N GLU A 147 5.65 -9.72 4.40
CA GLU A 147 6.80 -10.46 4.91
C GLU A 147 6.73 -11.95 4.59
N PHE A 148 5.55 -12.53 4.74
CA PHE A 148 5.31 -13.93 4.42
C PHE A 148 5.41 -14.17 2.90
N VAL A 149 4.59 -13.47 2.11
CA VAL A 149 4.49 -13.69 0.66
C VAL A 149 5.80 -13.44 -0.07
N ARG A 150 6.55 -12.41 0.33
CA ARG A 150 7.83 -12.04 -0.30
C ARG A 150 9.04 -12.65 0.38
N ASN A 151 8.85 -13.48 1.41
CA ASN A 151 9.93 -14.12 2.17
C ASN A 151 10.98 -13.08 2.64
N GLY A 152 10.52 -12.03 3.30
CA GLY A 152 11.37 -10.97 3.82
C GLY A 152 10.91 -10.46 5.18
N ARG A 153 11.63 -9.49 5.74
CA ARG A 153 11.38 -8.92 7.06
C ARG A 153 11.61 -7.43 7.04
N PHE A 154 10.63 -6.67 7.51
CA PHE A 154 10.80 -5.29 7.90
C PHE A 154 11.68 -5.21 9.15
N ALA A 155 12.67 -4.34 9.11
CA ALA A 155 13.57 -4.06 10.23
C ALA A 155 13.97 -2.58 10.25
N GLY A 156 14.29 -2.06 11.45
CA GLY A 156 14.66 -0.67 11.66
C GLY A 156 13.74 0.06 12.62
N THR A 157 14.04 1.34 12.85
CA THR A 157 13.25 2.25 13.67
C THR A 157 12.87 3.46 12.83
N GLY A 158 11.57 3.76 12.73
CA GLY A 158 11.08 4.80 11.81
C GLY A 158 10.88 4.22 10.40
N TRP A 159 11.78 4.55 9.47
CA TRP A 159 11.74 3.96 8.13
C TRP A 159 12.22 2.51 8.19
N LEU A 160 11.38 1.58 7.76
CA LEU A 160 11.70 0.16 7.80
C LEU A 160 12.37 -0.27 6.50
N ASP A 161 13.44 -1.05 6.62
CA ASP A 161 14.08 -1.72 5.51
C ASP A 161 13.44 -3.09 5.30
N PHE A 162 13.19 -3.49 4.05
CA PHE A 162 12.75 -4.84 3.73
C PHE A 162 13.95 -5.74 3.44
N ILE A 163 14.19 -6.71 4.33
CA ILE A 163 15.33 -7.62 4.28
C ILE A 163 14.86 -8.98 3.75
N PRO A 164 15.33 -9.43 2.58
CA PRO A 164 15.02 -10.78 2.11
C PRO A 164 15.57 -11.84 3.07
N VAL A 165 14.78 -12.87 3.35
CA VAL A 165 15.16 -13.98 4.23
C VAL A 165 14.94 -15.33 3.56
N ARG A 166 15.64 -16.35 4.06
CA ARG A 166 15.47 -17.75 3.66
C ARG A 166 15.29 -18.60 4.90
N TYR A 167 14.49 -19.64 4.77
CA TYR A 167 14.31 -20.65 5.82
C TYR A 167 14.70 -22.01 5.27
N ALA A 168 15.73 -22.63 5.85
CA ALA A 168 16.20 -23.94 5.46
C ALA A 168 16.71 -24.71 6.68
N ARG A 169 16.38 -26.00 6.76
CA ARG A 169 16.82 -26.90 7.86
C ARG A 169 16.52 -26.33 9.25
N GLY A 170 15.33 -25.75 9.41
CA GLY A 170 14.87 -25.19 10.70
C GLY A 170 15.54 -23.88 11.10
N ARG A 171 16.25 -23.20 10.18
CA ARG A 171 17.00 -21.99 10.48
C ARG A 171 16.73 -20.89 9.47
N TRP A 172 16.60 -19.68 10.00
CA TRP A 172 16.57 -18.44 9.27
C TRP A 172 17.98 -18.00 8.88
N SER A 173 18.12 -17.51 7.65
CA SER A 173 19.29 -16.81 7.15
C SER A 173 18.89 -15.64 6.26
N LEU A 174 19.77 -14.65 6.15
CA LEU A 174 19.60 -13.57 5.18
C LEU A 174 19.63 -14.13 3.75
N GLY A 175 18.66 -13.70 2.96
CA GLY A 175 18.67 -13.82 1.51
C GLY A 175 19.70 -12.86 0.88
N GLY A 176 19.64 -12.73 -0.43
CA GLY A 176 20.52 -11.81 -1.16
C GLY A 176 21.97 -12.27 -1.30
N ASP A 177 22.76 -11.41 -1.91
CA ASP A 177 24.19 -11.62 -2.10
C ASP A 177 25.01 -11.28 -0.83
N GLN A 178 26.33 -11.29 -0.92
CA GLN A 178 27.20 -10.96 0.22
C GLN A 178 27.12 -9.47 0.61
N LYS A 179 26.92 -8.58 -0.37
CA LYS A 179 26.82 -7.13 -0.14
C LYS A 179 25.54 -6.78 0.62
N ASP A 180 24.43 -7.43 0.27
CA ASP A 180 23.15 -7.25 0.97
C ASP A 180 23.29 -7.62 2.45
N LYS A 181 23.97 -8.74 2.73
CA LYS A 181 24.21 -9.20 4.11
C LYS A 181 25.09 -8.24 4.88
N GLU A 182 26.17 -7.77 4.28
CA GLU A 182 27.06 -6.78 4.87
C GLU A 182 26.35 -5.45 5.10
N TRP A 183 25.45 -5.06 4.20
CA TRP A 183 24.63 -3.87 4.37
C TRP A 183 23.67 -4.02 5.55
N VAL A 184 22.92 -5.12 5.65
CA VAL A 184 22.03 -5.41 6.80
C VAL A 184 22.79 -5.34 8.12
N LEU A 185 23.98 -5.95 8.18
CA LEU A 185 24.83 -5.95 9.37
C LEU A 185 25.35 -4.53 9.69
N ARG A 186 25.70 -3.75 8.67
CA ARG A 186 26.19 -2.36 8.83
C ARG A 186 25.10 -1.40 9.28
N MET A 187 23.86 -1.63 8.85
CA MET A 187 22.68 -0.90 9.32
C MET A 187 22.32 -1.26 10.77
N GLY A 188 23.00 -2.25 11.37
CA GLY A 188 22.82 -2.62 12.77
C GLY A 188 21.57 -3.44 13.03
N HIS A 189 20.96 -4.03 11.99
CA HIS A 189 19.75 -4.85 12.13
C HIS A 189 20.10 -6.18 12.83
N PRO A 190 19.60 -6.42 14.06
CA PRO A 190 19.97 -7.60 14.83
C PRO A 190 19.37 -8.86 14.22
N ARG A 191 19.97 -10.03 14.47
CA ARG A 191 19.51 -11.31 13.92
C ARG A 191 18.06 -11.60 14.30
N GLU A 192 17.68 -11.24 15.50
CA GLU A 192 16.35 -11.39 16.08
C GLU A 192 15.29 -10.66 15.24
N ALA A 193 15.64 -9.51 14.64
CA ALA A 193 14.73 -8.77 13.79
C ALA A 193 14.35 -9.59 12.55
N TRP A 194 15.31 -10.20 11.86
CA TRP A 194 15.02 -10.92 10.61
C TRP A 194 14.82 -12.44 10.77
N ALA A 195 15.15 -13.04 11.92
CA ALA A 195 14.94 -14.47 12.19
C ALA A 195 13.60 -14.79 12.87
N ARG A 196 12.74 -13.80 13.07
CA ARG A 196 11.43 -13.99 13.72
C ARG A 196 10.43 -14.71 12.80
N HIS A 197 9.51 -15.44 13.42
CA HIS A 197 8.32 -15.94 12.74
C HIS A 197 7.40 -14.77 12.40
N VAL A 198 6.69 -14.86 11.27
CA VAL A 198 5.69 -13.85 10.89
C VAL A 198 4.41 -14.13 11.68
N GLU A 199 3.88 -13.13 12.35
CA GLU A 199 2.62 -13.29 13.09
C GLU A 199 1.45 -13.67 12.15
N GLY A 200 0.62 -14.62 12.57
CA GLY A 200 -0.51 -15.13 11.78
C GLY A 200 -0.15 -16.09 10.63
N ALA A 201 1.13 -16.24 10.28
CA ALA A 201 1.53 -17.11 9.18
C ALA A 201 1.35 -18.60 9.51
N PRO A 202 0.86 -19.43 8.57
CA PRO A 202 0.70 -20.88 8.77
C PRO A 202 2.04 -21.64 8.69
N ALA A 203 3.07 -21.02 8.15
CA ALA A 203 4.40 -21.59 7.97
C ALA A 203 5.48 -20.50 8.15
N PRO A 204 6.75 -20.90 8.38
CA PRO A 204 7.83 -19.92 8.52
C PRO A 204 7.99 -19.03 7.28
N VAL A 205 7.93 -19.62 6.08
CA VAL A 205 8.08 -18.96 4.77
C VAL A 205 6.98 -19.38 3.83
N PHE A 206 6.66 -18.51 2.88
CA PHE A 206 5.77 -18.83 1.78
C PHE A 206 6.50 -19.71 0.75
N ASP A 207 5.87 -20.79 0.32
CA ASP A 207 6.37 -21.67 -0.73
C ASP A 207 6.15 -21.04 -2.12
N PRO A 208 7.21 -20.69 -2.87
CA PRO A 208 7.05 -20.13 -4.22
C PRO A 208 6.28 -21.03 -5.18
N ALA A 209 6.28 -22.36 -5.00
CA ALA A 209 5.49 -23.26 -5.83
C ALA A 209 3.98 -23.10 -5.59
N ALA A 210 3.59 -22.57 -4.43
CA ALA A 210 2.21 -22.34 -4.07
C ALA A 210 1.62 -21.07 -4.69
N VAL A 211 2.43 -20.21 -5.34
CA VAL A 211 1.97 -18.96 -5.97
C VAL A 211 0.79 -19.19 -6.91
N ALA A 212 0.83 -20.24 -7.74
CA ALA A 212 -0.22 -20.52 -8.71
C ALA A 212 -1.42 -21.31 -8.12
N ASN A 213 -1.37 -21.68 -6.84
CA ASN A 213 -2.39 -22.52 -6.21
C ASN A 213 -3.42 -21.66 -5.45
N GLY A 214 -4.39 -21.14 -6.18
CA GLY A 214 -5.52 -20.36 -5.65
C GLY A 214 -6.54 -20.02 -6.74
N PRO A 215 -7.67 -19.41 -6.36
CA PRO A 215 -8.68 -18.92 -7.29
C PRO A 215 -8.12 -17.81 -8.17
N SER A 216 -8.74 -17.62 -9.33
CA SER A 216 -8.38 -16.57 -10.27
C SER A 216 -8.97 -15.23 -9.81
N ARG A 217 -8.18 -14.15 -9.88
CA ARG A 217 -8.52 -12.84 -9.33
C ARG A 217 -8.26 -11.73 -10.34
N LEU A 218 -9.13 -10.73 -10.31
CA LEU A 218 -9.01 -9.47 -11.05
C LEU A 218 -9.04 -8.32 -10.05
N ILE A 219 -8.30 -7.25 -10.33
CA ILE A 219 -8.45 -5.99 -9.60
C ILE A 219 -9.57 -5.21 -10.29
N ALA A 220 -10.69 -4.97 -9.61
CA ALA A 220 -11.88 -4.38 -10.20
C ALA A 220 -12.20 -3.01 -9.59
N ASN A 221 -12.51 -2.05 -10.45
CA ASN A 221 -13.12 -0.77 -10.08
C ASN A 221 -14.64 -0.87 -10.25
N LEU A 222 -15.35 -0.90 -9.12
CA LEU A 222 -16.79 -1.12 -9.06
C LEU A 222 -17.61 0.12 -9.45
N ASP A 223 -17.01 1.30 -9.42
CA ASP A 223 -17.70 2.56 -9.78
C ASP A 223 -17.58 2.85 -11.28
N ARG A 224 -16.46 2.45 -11.91
CA ARG A 224 -16.19 2.67 -13.34
C ARG A 224 -16.48 1.47 -14.21
N TRP A 225 -16.66 0.30 -13.61
CA TRP A 225 -16.88 -0.98 -14.29
C TRP A 225 -15.69 -1.30 -15.20
N GLU A 226 -14.49 -1.16 -14.63
CA GLU A 226 -13.20 -1.40 -15.29
C GLU A 226 -12.42 -2.44 -14.46
N TYR A 227 -11.51 -3.19 -15.08
CA TYR A 227 -10.66 -4.14 -14.36
C TYR A 227 -9.23 -4.26 -14.92
N LEU A 228 -8.34 -4.76 -14.07
CA LEU A 228 -6.98 -5.20 -14.40
C LEU A 228 -6.88 -6.73 -14.26
N ASP A 229 -6.41 -7.38 -15.32
CA ASP A 229 -6.09 -8.80 -15.41
C ASP A 229 -4.59 -9.01 -15.17
N PRO A 230 -4.19 -9.63 -14.05
CA PRO A 230 -2.79 -9.91 -13.73
C PRO A 230 -2.04 -10.68 -14.81
N THR A 231 -2.73 -11.50 -15.61
CA THR A 231 -2.09 -12.29 -16.66
C THR A 231 -1.52 -11.42 -17.78
N VAL A 232 -2.10 -10.24 -18.04
CA VAL A 232 -1.57 -9.27 -19.00
C VAL A 232 -0.23 -8.70 -18.53
N PHE A 233 -0.01 -8.65 -17.22
CA PHE A 233 1.25 -8.24 -16.58
C PHE A 233 2.27 -9.39 -16.46
N GLY A 234 1.89 -10.62 -16.83
CA GLY A 234 2.74 -11.81 -16.69
C GLY A 234 2.72 -12.43 -15.29
N GLU A 235 1.73 -12.09 -14.47
CA GLU A 235 1.57 -12.60 -13.11
C GLU A 235 0.67 -13.84 -13.09
N ALA A 236 0.83 -14.67 -12.05
CA ALA A 236 -0.20 -15.64 -11.72
C ALA A 236 -1.43 -14.88 -11.18
N PRO A 237 -2.66 -15.15 -11.65
CA PRO A 237 -3.85 -14.39 -11.27
C PRO A 237 -4.39 -14.82 -9.89
N THR A 238 -3.51 -15.05 -8.92
CA THR A 238 -3.86 -15.36 -7.53
C THR A 238 -3.45 -14.19 -6.64
N LEU A 239 -3.90 -14.16 -5.39
CA LEU A 239 -3.51 -13.10 -4.46
C LEU A 239 -1.98 -13.05 -4.27
N ALA A 240 -1.36 -14.18 -3.94
CA ALA A 240 0.10 -14.26 -3.80
C ALA A 240 0.84 -13.96 -5.12
N GLY A 241 0.27 -14.34 -6.27
CA GLY A 241 0.84 -14.06 -7.59
C GLY A 241 0.95 -12.56 -7.88
N ILE A 242 -0.16 -11.84 -7.70
CA ILE A 242 -0.22 -10.38 -7.86
C ILE A 242 0.71 -9.69 -6.86
N MET A 243 0.68 -10.11 -5.59
CA MET A 243 1.55 -9.53 -4.57
C MET A 243 3.04 -9.71 -4.86
N ARG A 244 3.44 -10.74 -5.60
CA ARG A 244 4.84 -11.00 -5.95
C ARG A 244 5.30 -10.33 -7.24
N GLY A 245 4.40 -9.76 -8.04
CA GLY A 245 4.78 -8.95 -9.19
C GLY A 245 5.47 -7.67 -8.74
N ASP A 246 6.63 -7.35 -9.31
CA ASP A 246 7.39 -6.14 -8.97
C ASP A 246 6.88 -4.92 -9.75
N GLU A 247 6.57 -5.09 -11.04
CA GLU A 247 6.09 -4.03 -11.95
C GLU A 247 4.76 -4.42 -12.59
N GLY A 248 3.89 -5.06 -11.80
CA GLY A 248 2.70 -5.75 -12.30
C GLY A 248 1.38 -5.03 -12.04
N SER A 249 0.29 -5.79 -11.94
CA SER A 249 -1.05 -5.22 -11.81
C SER A 249 -1.26 -4.42 -10.52
N ALA A 250 -0.54 -4.78 -9.44
CA ALA A 250 -0.54 -4.03 -8.19
C ALA A 250 0.12 -2.64 -8.34
N ALA A 251 1.19 -2.53 -9.12
CA ALA A 251 1.85 -1.26 -9.45
C ALA A 251 0.94 -0.38 -10.31
N ALA A 252 0.24 -0.99 -11.29
CA ALA A 252 -0.77 -0.31 -12.10
C ALA A 252 -1.93 0.22 -11.25
N LEU A 253 -2.42 -0.55 -10.28
CA LEU A 253 -3.45 -0.10 -9.36
C LEU A 253 -3.01 1.19 -8.64
N ILE A 254 -1.84 1.19 -8.01
CA ILE A 254 -1.41 2.37 -7.23
C ILE A 254 -1.15 3.60 -8.12
N SER A 255 -0.62 3.42 -9.33
CA SER A 255 -0.35 4.54 -10.25
C SER A 255 -1.64 5.28 -10.63
N MET A 256 -2.75 4.56 -10.72
CA MET A 256 -4.08 5.09 -11.02
C MET A 256 -4.80 5.73 -9.83
N LEU A 257 -4.22 5.68 -8.62
CA LEU A 257 -4.78 6.31 -7.41
C LEU A 257 -4.25 7.73 -7.16
N TYR A 258 -3.06 8.07 -7.69
CA TYR A 258 -2.45 9.38 -7.49
C TYR A 258 -3.20 10.51 -8.19
N HIS A 259 -2.91 11.75 -7.80
CA HIS A 259 -3.52 12.90 -8.45
C HIS A 259 -3.13 12.97 -9.95
N PRO A 260 -4.05 13.27 -10.89
CA PRO A 260 -3.79 13.27 -12.33
C PRO A 260 -2.76 14.33 -12.78
N THR A 261 -2.58 15.37 -11.98
CA THR A 261 -1.64 16.47 -12.23
C THR A 261 -0.51 16.43 -11.21
N ALA A 262 0.74 16.44 -11.68
CA ALA A 262 1.89 16.61 -10.80
C ALA A 262 1.87 17.97 -10.09
N ARG A 263 2.10 17.97 -8.77
CA ARG A 263 2.19 19.16 -7.92
C ARG A 263 3.54 19.25 -7.21
N GLY A 264 4.39 18.24 -7.33
CA GLY A 264 5.74 18.20 -6.77
C GLY A 264 6.68 17.31 -7.58
N GLY A 265 7.97 17.34 -7.19
CA GLY A 265 8.94 16.40 -7.76
C GLY A 265 8.65 14.95 -7.34
N GLY A 266 8.82 13.99 -8.26
CA GLY A 266 8.57 12.57 -7.97
C GLY A 266 7.10 12.14 -8.05
N ASP A 267 6.23 13.02 -8.54
CA ASP A 267 4.90 12.64 -9.01
C ASP A 267 5.00 11.92 -10.36
N LEU A 268 3.99 11.11 -10.67
CA LEU A 268 3.89 10.43 -11.95
C LEU A 268 3.55 11.41 -13.07
N SER A 269 3.90 11.07 -14.31
CA SER A 269 3.53 11.88 -15.46
C SER A 269 2.01 11.89 -15.65
N SER A 270 1.46 13.04 -16.02
CA SER A 270 0.03 13.18 -16.32
C SER A 270 -0.35 12.36 -17.55
N ASN A 271 -1.38 11.52 -17.41
CA ASN A 271 -2.06 10.85 -18.51
C ASN A 271 -3.52 10.57 -18.15
N GLU A 272 -4.25 9.89 -19.03
CA GLU A 272 -5.67 9.57 -18.83
C GLU A 272 -5.95 8.54 -17.72
N LEU A 273 -4.94 7.77 -17.31
CA LEU A 273 -5.06 6.74 -16.27
C LEU A 273 -4.65 7.24 -14.88
N ALA A 274 -3.79 8.25 -14.80
CA ALA A 274 -3.36 8.87 -13.57
C ALA A 274 -4.59 9.42 -12.83
N GLY A 275 -4.84 8.91 -11.63
CA GLY A 275 -6.02 9.29 -10.84
C GLY A 275 -7.36 8.79 -11.37
N ALA A 276 -7.39 7.97 -12.43
CA ALA A 276 -8.64 7.48 -13.01
C ALA A 276 -9.45 6.64 -12.02
N TRP A 277 -8.79 5.97 -11.07
CA TRP A 277 -9.42 5.13 -10.04
C TRP A 277 -9.42 5.77 -8.65
N ARG A 278 -9.01 7.03 -8.55
CA ARG A 278 -8.98 7.78 -7.30
C ARG A 278 -10.40 7.90 -6.72
N ASN A 279 -10.53 7.61 -5.42
CA ASN A 279 -11.80 7.63 -4.69
C ASN A 279 -12.88 6.66 -5.24
N CYS A 280 -12.50 5.64 -6.00
CA CYS A 280 -13.41 4.61 -6.47
C CYS A 280 -13.49 3.45 -5.47
N ARG A 281 -14.62 2.73 -5.46
CA ARG A 281 -14.73 1.42 -4.80
C ARG A 281 -13.91 0.37 -5.54
N ILE A 282 -12.95 -0.25 -4.86
CA ILE A 282 -12.03 -1.23 -5.45
C ILE A 282 -12.12 -2.54 -4.70
N CYS A 283 -12.06 -3.66 -5.41
CA CYS A 283 -11.84 -4.97 -4.80
C CYS A 283 -10.88 -5.81 -5.66
N LEU A 284 -10.32 -6.85 -5.03
CA LEU A 284 -9.70 -7.95 -5.73
C LEU A 284 -10.68 -9.13 -5.67
N THR A 285 -11.19 -9.55 -6.83
CA THR A 285 -12.27 -10.54 -6.95
C THR A 285 -11.82 -11.94 -6.52
N THR A 286 -12.78 -12.86 -6.50
CA THR A 286 -12.59 -14.31 -6.33
C THR A 286 -13.59 -15.06 -7.22
N ASP A 287 -13.46 -16.38 -7.34
CA ASP A 287 -14.26 -17.18 -8.29
C ASP A 287 -15.76 -17.19 -7.92
N ALA A 288 -16.08 -17.11 -6.63
CA ALA A 288 -17.45 -16.99 -6.14
C ALA A 288 -17.80 -15.53 -5.79
N PRO A 289 -19.08 -15.12 -5.90
CA PRO A 289 -19.52 -13.85 -5.32
C PRO A 289 -19.17 -13.79 -3.83
N SER A 290 -18.73 -12.64 -3.35
CA SER A 290 -18.38 -12.53 -1.93
C SER A 290 -19.62 -12.53 -1.04
N GLN A 291 -19.46 -12.88 0.24
CA GLN A 291 -20.53 -12.77 1.23
C GLN A 291 -21.08 -11.33 1.34
N ASP A 292 -20.24 -10.34 1.07
CA ASP A 292 -20.58 -8.91 1.06
C ASP A 292 -21.20 -8.42 -0.25
N GLY A 293 -21.52 -9.33 -1.18
CA GLY A 293 -22.15 -9.01 -2.47
C GLY A 293 -21.20 -8.44 -3.51
N LEU A 294 -19.88 -8.63 -3.36
CA LEU A 294 -18.92 -8.26 -4.39
C LEU A 294 -19.02 -9.22 -5.58
N PRO A 295 -18.86 -8.74 -6.82
CA PRO A 295 -18.98 -9.58 -8.01
C PRO A 295 -17.86 -10.62 -8.07
N SER A 296 -18.16 -11.79 -8.63
CA SER A 296 -17.15 -12.80 -8.94
C SER A 296 -16.24 -12.36 -10.09
N THR A 297 -15.09 -13.05 -10.24
CA THR A 297 -14.16 -12.88 -11.36
C THR A 297 -14.88 -13.01 -12.71
N ASP A 298 -15.73 -14.02 -12.89
CA ASP A 298 -16.49 -14.22 -14.13
C ASP A 298 -17.50 -13.09 -14.38
N THR A 299 -18.16 -12.61 -13.33
CA THR A 299 -19.10 -11.49 -13.42
C THR A 299 -18.40 -10.21 -13.89
N VAL A 300 -17.25 -9.90 -13.29
CA VAL A 300 -16.44 -8.73 -13.69
C VAL A 300 -15.99 -8.89 -15.13
N ARG A 301 -15.42 -10.03 -15.52
CA ARG A 301 -14.93 -10.25 -16.89
C ARG A 301 -16.02 -10.10 -17.95
N ALA A 302 -17.26 -10.49 -17.63
CA ALA A 302 -18.39 -10.40 -18.53
C ALA A 302 -18.97 -8.99 -18.67
N ALA A 303 -18.88 -8.15 -17.64
CA ALA A 303 -19.59 -6.88 -17.57
C ALA A 303 -18.69 -5.63 -17.57
N PHE A 304 -17.41 -5.76 -17.21
CA PHE A 304 -16.50 -4.64 -17.01
C PHE A 304 -15.55 -4.50 -18.20
N ALA A 305 -15.05 -3.30 -18.45
CA ALA A 305 -14.04 -3.03 -19.46
C ALA A 305 -12.64 -3.46 -18.97
N ASP A 306 -11.94 -4.25 -19.79
CA ASP A 306 -10.54 -4.60 -19.56
C ASP A 306 -9.64 -3.41 -19.93
N ILE A 307 -8.96 -2.82 -18.95
CA ILE A 307 -8.01 -1.72 -19.15
C ILE A 307 -6.56 -2.14 -18.84
N SER A 308 -6.28 -3.45 -18.79
CA SER A 308 -4.99 -3.99 -18.36
C SER A 308 -3.84 -3.55 -19.26
N LYS A 309 -4.04 -3.56 -20.58
CA LYS A 309 -3.01 -3.18 -21.54
C LYS A 309 -2.59 -1.71 -21.40
N PRO A 310 -3.49 -0.71 -21.49
CA PRO A 310 -3.09 0.69 -21.33
C PRO A 310 -2.50 0.96 -19.93
N ALA A 311 -2.97 0.27 -18.89
CA ALA A 311 -2.39 0.37 -17.55
C ALA A 311 -0.96 -0.20 -17.47
N LYS A 312 -0.68 -1.33 -18.12
CA LYS A 312 0.67 -1.89 -18.24
C LYS A 312 1.60 -0.95 -19.00
N ASP A 313 1.15 -0.40 -20.12
CA ASP A 313 1.92 0.55 -20.93
C ASP A 313 2.24 1.82 -20.12
N PHE A 314 1.31 2.27 -19.27
CA PHE A 314 1.55 3.39 -18.35
C PHE A 314 2.64 3.08 -17.32
N VAL A 315 2.56 1.95 -16.60
CA VAL A 315 3.59 1.57 -15.61
C VAL A 315 4.97 1.46 -16.26
N ALA A 316 5.05 0.80 -17.42
CA ALA A 316 6.31 0.66 -18.16
C ALA A 316 6.92 2.01 -18.55
N LYS A 317 6.08 3.01 -18.90
CA LYS A 317 6.55 4.36 -19.23
C LYS A 317 7.12 5.10 -18.01
N GLU A 318 6.53 4.93 -16.83
CA GLU A 318 6.95 5.65 -15.61
C GLU A 318 8.23 5.08 -14.98
N LEU A 319 8.59 3.83 -15.30
CA LEU A 319 9.75 3.13 -14.74
C LEU A 319 11.01 3.17 -15.62
N VAL A 320 10.93 3.73 -16.83
CA VAL A 320 12.05 3.92 -17.78
C VAL A 320 12.67 5.30 -17.62
#